data_AF-A0A2D6SVN4-F1
#
_entry.id   AF-A0A2D6SVN4-F1
#
_cell.length_a   1.000
_cell.length_b   1.000
_cell.length_c   1.000
_cell.angle_alpha   90.00
_cell.angle_beta   90.00
_cell.angle_gamma   90.00
#
_symmetry.space_group_name_H-M   'P 1'
#
loop_
_entity.id
_entity.type
_entity.pdbx_description
1 polymer ?
#
loop_
_entity_poly.entity_id
_entity_poly.type
_entity_poly.pdbx_seq_one_letter_code
_entity_poly.pdbx_strand_id
1 'polypeptide(L)'
;MKTISGVLATEDAPDLATLERAGRLLFVPLGGGDVVAHVGRFAPLQLPDFHLFDREIPPETERRELALRLVNARSGCRAVITTKRALENYLHPDCILEACGVELDQSDDRRHVPDAVARRLWEQQQKPIVWDDVPIRARRRLRDKAKRQLIHDAVSRMTPRLLRESDPHGEIRGWLTLIAELLGTPV
;
A
#
# COMPACT_ATOMS: atom_id res chain seq x y z
N MET A 1 13.65 11.02 0.49
CA MET A 1 13.10 9.66 0.31
C MET A 1 12.15 9.72 -0.88
N LYS A 2 12.26 8.81 -1.87
CA LYS A 2 11.37 8.77 -3.03
C LYS A 2 10.03 8.12 -2.61
N THR A 3 8.91 8.68 -3.03
CA THR A 3 7.56 8.16 -2.79
C THR A 3 6.88 7.88 -4.12
N ILE A 4 5.89 6.98 -4.15
CA ILE A 4 5.13 6.69 -5.37
C ILE A 4 4.40 7.93 -5.90
N SER A 5 3.82 8.75 -5.02
CA SER A 5 3.22 10.03 -5.42
C SER A 5 4.25 10.96 -6.06
N GLY A 6 5.45 11.05 -5.49
CA GLY A 6 6.54 11.86 -6.06
C GLY A 6 7.06 11.31 -7.39
N VAL A 7 7.00 9.99 -7.61
CA VAL A 7 7.30 9.37 -8.92
C VAL A 7 6.27 9.81 -9.96
N LEU A 8 4.98 9.71 -9.65
CA LEU A 8 3.92 10.05 -10.60
C LEU A 8 3.78 11.57 -10.81
N ALA A 9 4.21 12.38 -9.84
CA ALA A 9 4.21 13.84 -9.95
C ALA A 9 5.19 14.41 -10.98
N THR A 10 6.12 13.60 -11.51
CA THR A 10 6.93 14.00 -12.67
C THR A 10 6.12 14.01 -13.97
N GLU A 11 4.90 13.48 -13.95
CA GLU A 11 3.96 13.50 -15.06
C GLU A 11 2.76 14.37 -14.67
N ASP A 12 1.70 13.76 -14.14
CA ASP A 12 0.34 14.34 -14.03
C ASP A 12 -0.38 13.83 -12.77
N ALA A 13 0.30 13.77 -11.63
CA ALA A 13 -0.30 13.42 -10.34
C ALA A 13 0.16 14.35 -9.21
N PRO A 14 -0.64 14.55 -8.16
CA PRO A 14 -0.22 15.34 -7.01
C PRO A 14 0.89 14.63 -6.21
N ASP A 15 1.91 15.40 -5.82
CA ASP A 15 2.91 14.93 -4.86
C ASP A 15 2.40 15.09 -3.42
N LEU A 16 1.92 13.99 -2.83
CA LEU A 16 1.40 13.98 -1.47
C LEU A 16 2.45 14.39 -0.42
N ALA A 17 3.74 14.13 -0.63
CA ALA A 17 4.78 14.53 0.31
C ALA A 17 4.98 16.06 0.32
N THR A 18 4.75 16.71 -0.82
CA THR A 18 4.72 18.18 -0.92
C THR A 18 3.47 18.74 -0.25
N LEU A 19 2.30 18.14 -0.48
CA LEU A 19 1.05 18.56 0.16
C LEU A 19 1.10 18.43 1.69
N GLU A 20 1.68 17.34 2.20
CA GLU A 20 1.86 17.15 3.64
C GLU A 20 2.78 18.21 4.25
N ARG A 21 3.94 18.47 3.65
CA ARG A 21 4.86 19.53 4.11
C ARG A 21 4.24 20.93 4.07
N ALA A 22 3.33 21.17 3.14
CA ALA A 22 2.58 22.41 3.04
C ALA A 22 1.41 22.51 4.04
N GLY A 23 1.19 21.49 4.89
CA GLY A 23 0.08 21.45 5.83
C GLY A 23 -1.29 21.31 5.18
N ARG A 24 -1.36 20.89 3.91
CA ARG A 24 -2.60 20.71 3.14
C ARG A 24 -3.22 19.33 3.34
N LEU A 25 -2.42 18.35 3.75
CA LEU A 25 -2.82 16.96 3.95
C LEU A 25 -2.10 16.40 5.20
N LEU A 26 -2.76 15.47 5.89
CA LEU A 26 -2.18 14.74 7.02
C LEU A 26 -2.38 13.24 6.80
N PHE A 27 -1.32 12.44 6.95
CA PHE A 27 -1.43 10.99 6.97
C PHE A 27 -1.73 10.48 8.38
N VAL A 28 -2.78 9.66 8.51
CA VAL A 28 -3.13 8.99 9.77
C VAL A 28 -3.03 7.47 9.57
N PRO A 29 -1.96 6.80 10.04
CA PRO A 29 -1.87 5.35 9.96
C PRO A 29 -2.86 4.71 10.94
N LEU A 30 -3.80 3.92 10.40
CA LEU A 30 -4.74 3.13 11.19
C LEU A 30 -4.02 1.86 11.67
N GLY A 31 -3.40 1.93 12.85
CA GLY A 31 -2.49 0.90 13.35
C GLY A 31 -3.16 -0.45 13.64
N GLY A 32 -3.26 -1.32 12.62
CA GLY A 32 -3.50 -2.77 12.72
C GLY A 32 -4.74 -3.25 13.49
N GLY A 33 -5.61 -2.35 13.92
CA GLY A 33 -6.82 -2.62 14.68
C GLY A 33 -8.05 -2.78 13.79
N ASP A 34 -9.23 -2.74 14.42
CA ASP A 34 -10.49 -2.83 13.71
C ASP A 34 -10.72 -1.58 12.83
N VAL A 35 -10.63 -1.74 11.52
CA VAL A 35 -10.84 -0.67 10.53
C VAL A 35 -12.22 -0.03 10.67
N VAL A 36 -13.23 -0.77 11.13
CA VAL A 36 -14.59 -0.24 11.33
C VAL A 36 -14.63 0.71 12.52
N ALA A 37 -13.86 0.42 13.59
CA ALA A 37 -13.78 1.29 14.77
C ALA A 37 -13.13 2.66 14.46
N HIS A 38 -12.39 2.77 13.37
CA HIS A 38 -11.80 4.03 12.92
C HIS A 38 -12.73 4.85 12.01
N VAL A 39 -13.82 4.25 11.51
CA VAL A 39 -14.79 4.98 10.69
C VAL A 39 -15.45 6.05 11.54
N GLY A 40 -15.49 7.28 11.03
CA GLY A 40 -16.13 8.38 11.74
C GLY A 40 -15.30 9.00 12.87
N ARG A 41 -14.11 8.46 13.19
CA ARG A 41 -13.28 8.97 14.29
C ARG A 41 -12.96 10.47 14.15
N PHE A 42 -12.81 10.95 12.93
CA PHE A 42 -12.55 12.35 12.61
C PHE A 42 -13.78 13.11 12.08
N ALA A 43 -14.97 12.49 12.07
CA ALA A 43 -16.19 13.16 11.62
C ALA A 43 -16.48 14.47 12.36
N PRO A 44 -16.24 14.60 13.68
CA PRO A 44 -16.46 15.87 14.39
C PRO A 44 -15.60 17.03 13.89
N LEU A 45 -14.48 16.78 13.19
CA LEU A 45 -13.64 17.83 12.61
C LEU A 45 -14.27 18.46 11.36
N GLN A 46 -15.26 17.79 10.74
CA GLN A 46 -15.93 18.24 9.52
C GLN A 46 -14.95 18.56 8.37
N LEU A 47 -13.82 17.86 8.33
CA LEU A 47 -12.84 17.94 7.26
C LEU A 47 -13.06 16.80 6.26
N PRO A 48 -12.73 17.00 4.97
CA PRO A 48 -12.68 15.91 4.02
C PRO A 48 -11.71 14.82 4.49
N ASP A 49 -12.10 13.55 4.34
CA ASP A 49 -11.22 12.43 4.64
C ASP A 49 -11.17 11.39 3.51
N PHE A 50 -9.97 10.88 3.25
CA PHE A 50 -9.71 9.83 2.28
C PHE A 50 -9.17 8.60 2.99
N HIS A 51 -9.80 7.45 2.78
CA HIS A 51 -9.43 6.18 3.38
C HIS A 51 -8.97 5.21 2.29
N LEU A 52 -7.78 4.63 2.46
CA LEU A 52 -7.24 3.60 1.58
C LEU A 52 -7.06 2.31 2.38
N PHE A 53 -7.70 1.24 1.93
CA PHE A 53 -7.62 -0.06 2.57
C PHE A 53 -7.00 -1.08 1.61
N ASP A 54 -6.00 -1.84 2.08
CA ASP A 54 -5.54 -3.04 1.39
C ASP A 54 -6.68 -4.06 1.30
N ARG A 55 -6.95 -4.70 0.17
CA ARG A 55 -8.02 -5.71 0.02
C ARG A 55 -7.91 -6.86 1.02
N GLU A 56 -6.68 -7.28 1.30
CA GLU A 56 -6.36 -8.49 2.07
C GLU A 56 -7.12 -9.74 1.57
N ILE A 57 -7.31 -10.72 2.45
CA ILE A 57 -8.08 -11.94 2.23
C ILE A 57 -9.19 -12.03 3.29
N PRO A 58 -10.26 -12.81 3.09
CA PRO A 58 -11.27 -13.03 4.13
C PRO A 58 -10.67 -13.57 5.45
N PRO A 59 -11.18 -13.15 6.63
CA PRO A 59 -12.34 -12.25 6.87
C PRO A 59 -12.01 -10.74 6.83
N GLU A 60 -10.75 -10.39 6.60
CA GLU A 60 -10.27 -9.00 6.61
C GLU A 60 -10.87 -8.16 5.48
N THR A 61 -11.16 -8.77 4.34
CA THR A 61 -11.78 -8.14 3.18
C THR A 61 -13.18 -7.63 3.51
N GLU A 62 -14.05 -8.46 4.09
CA GLU A 62 -15.44 -8.12 4.38
C GLU A 62 -15.55 -6.96 5.39
N ARG A 63 -14.64 -6.93 6.38
CA ARG A 63 -14.56 -5.83 7.34
C ARG A 63 -14.21 -4.50 6.67
N ARG A 64 -13.30 -4.53 5.69
CA ARG A 64 -12.89 -3.33 4.93
C ARG A 64 -13.98 -2.89 3.98
N GLU A 65 -14.71 -3.81 3.36
CA GLU A 65 -15.88 -3.49 2.55
C GLU A 65 -16.98 -2.82 3.39
N LEU A 66 -17.21 -3.30 4.62
CA LEU A 66 -18.10 -2.62 5.56
C LEU A 66 -17.59 -1.21 5.89
N ALA A 67 -16.31 -1.05 6.22
CA ALA A 67 -15.72 0.26 6.49
C ALA A 67 -15.84 1.20 5.29
N LEU A 68 -15.59 0.71 4.07
CA LEU A 68 -15.74 1.46 2.83
C LEU A 68 -17.16 1.99 2.66
N ARG A 69 -18.19 1.15 2.87
CA ARG A 69 -19.59 1.57 2.78
C ARG A 69 -19.91 2.66 3.79
N LEU A 70 -19.45 2.50 5.04
CA LEU A 70 -19.72 3.46 6.11
C LEU A 70 -19.02 4.80 5.87
N VAL A 71 -17.78 4.80 5.38
CA VAL A 71 -17.07 6.05 5.03
C VAL A 71 -17.76 6.77 3.87
N ASN A 72 -18.06 6.04 2.78
CA ASN A 72 -18.66 6.61 1.56
C ASN A 72 -20.11 7.07 1.73
N ALA A 73 -20.78 6.69 2.82
CA ALA A 73 -22.11 7.21 3.17
C ALA A 73 -22.08 8.66 3.69
N ARG A 74 -20.89 9.22 3.99
CA ARG A 74 -20.73 10.56 4.56
C ARG A 74 -20.31 11.57 3.48
N SER A 75 -20.85 12.78 3.56
CA SER A 75 -20.50 13.88 2.66
C SER A 75 -19.05 14.33 2.86
N GLY A 76 -18.33 14.58 1.77
CA GLY A 76 -16.93 15.01 1.80
C GLY A 76 -15.93 13.90 2.14
N CYS A 77 -16.38 12.65 2.23
CA CYS A 77 -15.57 11.51 2.60
C CYS A 77 -15.44 10.52 1.44
N ARG A 78 -14.27 9.90 1.29
CA ARG A 78 -14.05 8.86 0.29
C ARG A 78 -13.26 7.70 0.88
N ALA A 79 -13.68 6.48 0.59
CA ALA A 79 -12.95 5.26 0.85
C ALA A 79 -12.80 4.43 -0.42
N VAL A 80 -11.62 3.84 -0.57
CA VAL A 80 -11.29 2.88 -1.63
C VAL A 80 -10.61 1.65 -1.02
N ILE A 81 -10.78 0.50 -1.68
CA ILE A 81 -10.07 -0.74 -1.38
C ILE A 81 -9.22 -1.08 -2.59
N THR A 82 -7.97 -1.48 -2.36
CA THR A 82 -7.06 -1.87 -3.45
C THR A 82 -7.66 -2.98 -4.32
N THR A 83 -7.37 -2.96 -5.62
CA THR A 83 -7.72 -4.09 -6.48
C THR A 83 -6.79 -5.27 -6.28
N LYS A 84 -5.51 -5.01 -6.05
CA LYS A 84 -4.58 -6.06 -5.63
C LYS A 84 -4.73 -6.33 -4.13
N ARG A 85 -4.07 -7.37 -3.62
CA ARG A 85 -4.18 -7.72 -2.19
C ARG A 85 -3.77 -6.58 -1.26
N ALA A 86 -2.64 -5.93 -1.54
CA ALA A 86 -2.11 -4.84 -0.73
C ALA A 86 -1.25 -3.90 -1.58
N LEU A 87 -0.83 -2.76 -1.02
CA LEU A 87 0.05 -1.80 -1.69
C LEU A 87 1.36 -2.39 -2.21
N GLU A 88 1.93 -3.39 -1.53
CA GLU A 88 3.16 -4.04 -1.99
C GLU A 88 2.99 -4.80 -3.32
N ASN A 89 1.76 -5.16 -3.70
CA ASN A 89 1.47 -5.82 -4.97
C ASN A 89 1.54 -4.88 -6.19
N TYR A 90 1.70 -3.57 -5.98
CA TYR A 90 1.90 -2.60 -7.06
C TYR A 90 3.40 -2.33 -7.33
N LEU A 91 4.30 -2.94 -6.56
CA LEU A 91 5.73 -2.87 -6.84
C LEU A 91 6.07 -3.74 -8.05
N HIS A 92 6.90 -3.21 -8.95
CA HIS A 92 7.34 -3.96 -10.12
C HIS A 92 8.30 -5.10 -9.72
N PRO A 93 8.17 -6.31 -10.28
CA PRO A 93 9.03 -7.45 -9.99
C PRO A 93 10.51 -7.14 -10.12
N ASP A 94 10.93 -6.44 -11.18
CA ASP A 94 12.34 -6.04 -11.36
C ASP A 94 12.85 -5.19 -10.19
N CYS A 95 12.02 -4.28 -9.65
CA CYS A 95 12.39 -3.49 -8.48
C CYS A 95 12.49 -4.36 -7.22
N ILE A 96 11.64 -5.37 -7.07
CA ILE A 96 11.71 -6.34 -5.98
C ILE A 96 12.98 -7.20 -6.11
N LEU A 97 13.28 -7.67 -7.32
CA LEU A 97 14.47 -8.47 -7.61
C LEU A 97 15.75 -7.69 -7.31
N GLU A 98 15.86 -6.45 -7.80
CA GLU A 98 17.02 -5.60 -7.53
C GLU A 98 17.16 -5.23 -6.05
N ALA A 99 16.03 -4.99 -5.35
CA ALA A 99 16.05 -4.58 -3.96
C ALA A 99 16.30 -5.73 -2.99
N CYS A 100 15.73 -6.91 -3.26
CA CYS A 100 15.68 -8.04 -2.33
C CYS A 100 16.45 -9.27 -2.80
N GLY A 101 16.90 -9.34 -4.06
CA GLY A 101 17.51 -10.55 -4.62
C GLY A 101 16.51 -11.71 -4.76
N VAL A 102 15.21 -11.39 -4.87
CA VAL A 102 14.13 -12.37 -4.95
C VAL A 102 13.27 -12.09 -6.17
N GLU A 103 13.15 -13.08 -7.04
CA GLU A 103 12.22 -13.08 -8.15
C GLU A 103 10.83 -13.52 -7.69
N LEU A 104 9.81 -12.73 -8.02
CA LEU A 104 8.41 -13.02 -7.75
C LEU A 104 7.60 -12.95 -9.05
N ASP A 105 6.62 -13.84 -9.17
CA ASP A 105 5.65 -13.83 -10.25
C ASP A 105 4.68 -12.64 -10.10
N GLN A 106 4.61 -11.81 -11.14
CA GLN A 106 3.78 -10.61 -11.20
C GLN A 106 2.29 -10.91 -11.42
N SER A 107 1.95 -12.10 -11.92
CA SER A 107 0.57 -12.45 -12.28
C SER A 107 -0.32 -12.72 -11.06
N ASP A 108 0.27 -12.96 -9.89
CA ASP A 108 -0.45 -13.22 -8.64
C ASP A 108 -0.69 -11.93 -7.83
N ASP A 109 -1.74 -11.20 -8.20
CA ASP A 109 -2.22 -10.02 -7.47
C ASP A 109 -2.77 -10.34 -6.07
N ARG A 110 -2.92 -11.63 -5.70
CA ARG A 110 -3.40 -12.08 -4.39
C ARG A 110 -2.27 -12.51 -3.44
N ARG A 111 -1.02 -12.47 -3.91
CA ARG A 111 0.16 -12.84 -3.13
C ARG A 111 0.37 -11.94 -1.92
N HIS A 112 0.70 -12.53 -0.78
CA HIS A 112 1.27 -11.77 0.34
C HIS A 112 2.74 -11.43 0.05
N VAL A 113 3.00 -10.34 -0.67
CA VAL A 113 4.36 -10.01 -1.17
C VAL A 113 5.42 -10.01 -0.04
N PRO A 114 5.23 -9.37 1.13
CA PRO A 114 6.22 -9.44 2.21
C PRO A 114 6.51 -10.86 2.75
N ASP A 115 5.52 -11.76 2.79
CA ASP A 115 5.71 -13.15 3.23
C ASP A 115 6.46 -13.95 2.17
N ALA A 116 6.12 -13.76 0.89
CA ALA A 116 6.81 -14.39 -0.22
C ALA A 116 8.31 -14.00 -0.27
N VAL A 117 8.62 -12.71 -0.11
CA VAL A 117 10.01 -12.24 -0.05
C VAL A 117 10.71 -12.82 1.18
N ALA A 118 10.11 -12.77 2.36
CA ALA A 118 10.72 -13.29 3.58
C ALA A 118 10.99 -14.80 3.51
N ARG A 119 10.05 -15.58 2.93
CA ARG A 119 10.19 -17.02 2.69
C ARG A 119 11.36 -17.31 1.74
N ARG A 120 11.42 -16.64 0.59
CA ARG A 120 12.49 -16.84 -0.40
C ARG A 120 13.87 -16.47 0.15
N LEU A 121 13.97 -15.36 0.88
CA LEU A 121 15.20 -14.96 1.56
C LEU A 121 15.65 -15.97 2.64
N TRP A 122 14.70 -16.65 3.29
CA TRP A 122 15.01 -17.70 4.25
C TRP A 122 15.52 -18.96 3.56
N GLU A 123 14.84 -19.39 2.50
CA GLU A 123 15.19 -20.58 1.72
C GLU A 123 16.59 -20.47 1.09
N GLN A 124 16.97 -19.27 0.62
CA GLN A 124 18.31 -18.99 0.10
C GLN A 124 19.44 -19.17 1.14
N GLN A 125 19.15 -19.09 2.44
CA GLN A 125 20.15 -19.29 3.49
C GLN A 125 20.48 -20.76 3.75
N GLN A 126 19.75 -21.71 3.13
CA GLN A 126 19.97 -23.15 3.25
C GLN A 126 20.07 -23.64 4.71
N LYS A 127 19.25 -23.05 5.58
CA LYS A 127 19.17 -23.44 7.00
C LYS A 127 18.51 -24.81 7.15
N PRO A 128 18.84 -25.57 8.22
CA PRO A 128 18.24 -26.88 8.46
C PRO A 128 16.75 -26.83 8.80
N ILE A 129 16.25 -25.66 9.25
CA ILE A 129 14.84 -25.44 9.57
C ILE A 129 14.14 -24.90 8.32
N VAL A 130 13.15 -25.63 7.81
CA VAL A 130 12.30 -25.18 6.70
C VAL A 130 11.39 -24.05 7.15
N TRP A 131 10.96 -23.19 6.22
CA TRP A 131 10.20 -21.97 6.54
C TRP A 131 8.97 -22.21 7.41
N ASP A 132 8.22 -23.27 7.15
CA ASP A 132 6.95 -23.52 7.84
C ASP A 132 7.15 -23.94 9.32
N ASP A 133 8.33 -24.45 9.66
CA ASP A 133 8.75 -24.79 11.03
C ASP A 133 9.37 -23.59 11.78
N VAL A 134 9.61 -22.47 11.10
CA VAL A 134 10.11 -21.25 11.75
C VAL A 134 9.03 -20.70 12.70
N PRO A 135 9.38 -20.38 13.97
CA PRO A 135 8.42 -19.87 14.94
C PRO A 135 7.65 -18.66 14.41
N ILE A 136 6.34 -18.60 14.67
CA ILE A 136 5.43 -17.56 14.14
C ILE A 136 5.95 -16.14 14.42
N ARG A 137 6.47 -15.90 15.65
CA ARG A 137 7.05 -14.59 16.02
C ARG A 137 8.28 -14.25 15.19
N ALA A 138 9.10 -15.24 14.84
CA ALA A 138 10.26 -15.05 13.98
C ALA A 138 9.84 -14.80 12.52
N ARG A 139 8.90 -15.59 11.98
CA ARG A 139 8.31 -15.33 10.64
C ARG A 139 7.73 -13.92 10.53
N ARG A 140 7.01 -13.45 11.55
CA ARG A 140 6.51 -12.07 11.60
C ARG A 140 7.65 -11.04 11.51
N ARG A 141 8.72 -11.20 12.30
CA ARG A 141 9.88 -10.28 12.24
C ARG A 141 10.55 -10.28 10.87
N LEU A 142 10.66 -11.44 10.24
CA LEU A 142 11.23 -11.58 8.90
C LEU A 142 10.35 -10.91 7.84
N ARG A 143 9.02 -11.07 7.92
CA ARG A 143 8.06 -10.32 7.11
C ARG A 143 8.19 -8.82 7.29
N ASP A 144 8.23 -8.35 8.54
CA ASP A 144 8.33 -6.92 8.83
C ASP A 144 9.66 -6.34 8.29
N LYS A 145 10.74 -7.14 8.33
CA LYS A 145 12.02 -6.78 7.71
C LYS A 145 11.90 -6.70 6.19
N ALA A 146 11.31 -7.71 5.54
CA ALA A 146 11.08 -7.71 4.10
C ALA A 146 10.21 -6.53 3.66
N LYS A 147 9.13 -6.23 4.41
CA LYS A 147 8.26 -5.06 4.16
C LYS A 147 9.03 -3.74 4.22
N ARG A 148 9.89 -3.54 5.22
CA ARG A 148 10.75 -2.34 5.28
C ARG A 148 11.69 -2.24 4.08
N GLN A 149 12.31 -3.34 3.68
CA GLN A 149 13.20 -3.38 2.52
C GLN A 149 12.45 -3.05 1.22
N LEU A 150 11.26 -3.61 1.03
CA LEU A 150 10.38 -3.29 -0.11
C LEU A 150 10.04 -1.78 -0.14
N ILE A 151 9.61 -1.22 0.99
CA ILE A 151 9.21 0.19 1.09
C ILE A 151 10.38 1.15 0.85
N HIS A 152 11.57 0.84 1.34
CA HIS A 152 12.72 1.74 1.18
C HIS A 152 13.42 1.53 -0.17
N ASP A 153 13.74 0.30 -0.51
CA ASP A 153 14.67 0.00 -1.60
C ASP A 153 13.93 -0.22 -2.92
N ALA A 154 12.84 -0.99 -2.93
CA ALA A 154 12.10 -1.24 -4.16
C ALA A 154 11.35 0.01 -4.64
N VAL A 155 10.69 0.75 -3.74
CA VAL A 155 10.03 2.03 -4.08
C VAL A 155 11.02 3.04 -4.67
N SER A 156 12.27 3.09 -4.17
CA SER A 156 13.29 4.01 -4.69
C SER A 156 13.60 3.79 -6.18
N ARG A 157 13.39 2.56 -6.66
CA ARG A 157 13.66 2.12 -8.02
C ARG A 157 12.46 2.25 -8.96
N MET A 158 11.25 2.43 -8.42
CA MET A 158 10.03 2.58 -9.22
C MET A 158 10.13 3.81 -10.13
N THR A 159 9.59 3.68 -11.34
CA THR A 159 9.46 4.77 -12.33
C THR A 159 8.02 4.82 -12.83
N PRO A 160 7.59 5.92 -13.48
CA PRO A 160 6.24 5.98 -14.03
C PRO A 160 5.96 4.86 -15.04
N ARG A 161 6.96 4.48 -15.85
CA ARG A 161 6.87 3.34 -16.78
C ARG A 161 6.58 2.03 -16.04
N LEU A 162 7.38 1.70 -15.03
CA LEU A 162 7.24 0.47 -14.24
C LEU A 162 5.92 0.45 -13.45
N LEU A 163 5.43 1.61 -13.02
CA LEU A 163 4.12 1.75 -12.40
C LEU A 163 2.99 1.47 -13.39
N ARG A 164 3.04 1.98 -14.62
CA ARG A 164 2.04 1.65 -15.66
C ARG A 164 2.01 0.16 -15.98
N GLU A 165 3.17 -0.51 -15.96
CA GLU A 165 3.26 -1.96 -16.17
C GLU A 165 2.64 -2.74 -15.00
N SER A 166 2.86 -2.29 -13.76
CA SER A 166 2.36 -2.97 -12.55
C SER A 166 0.91 -2.60 -12.20
N ASP A 167 0.44 -1.44 -12.63
CA ASP A 167 -0.88 -0.85 -12.41
C ASP A 167 -1.48 -0.39 -13.75
N PRO A 168 -1.82 -1.33 -14.65
CA PRO A 168 -2.30 -0.99 -16.00
C PRO A 168 -3.65 -0.25 -16.00
N HIS A 169 -4.40 -0.34 -14.90
CA HIS A 169 -5.67 0.35 -14.72
C HIS A 169 -5.51 1.74 -14.09
N GLY A 170 -4.29 2.13 -13.71
CA GLY A 170 -3.99 3.43 -13.13
C GLY A 170 -4.70 3.68 -11.80
N GLU A 171 -4.88 2.65 -10.98
CA GLU A 171 -5.61 2.73 -9.72
C GLU A 171 -4.93 3.69 -8.73
N ILE A 172 -3.59 3.62 -8.64
CA ILE A 172 -2.81 4.53 -7.78
C ILE A 172 -3.03 5.97 -8.24
N ARG A 173 -2.93 6.22 -9.55
CA ARG A 173 -3.15 7.57 -10.10
C ARG A 173 -4.57 8.05 -9.80
N GLY A 174 -5.56 7.18 -9.98
CA GLY A 174 -6.95 7.47 -9.63
C GLY A 174 -7.13 7.86 -8.17
N TRP A 175 -6.46 7.18 -7.22
CA TRP A 175 -6.49 7.57 -5.80
C TRP A 175 -5.87 8.94 -5.56
N LEU A 176 -4.74 9.23 -6.20
CA LEU A 176 -4.08 10.53 -6.09
C LEU A 176 -4.96 11.66 -6.63
N THR A 177 -5.62 11.46 -7.77
CA THR A 177 -6.60 12.41 -8.33
C THR A 177 -7.76 12.64 -7.38
N LEU A 178 -8.36 11.58 -6.82
CA LEU A 178 -9.46 11.69 -5.85
C LEU A 178 -9.03 12.50 -4.60
N ILE A 179 -7.80 12.33 -4.14
CA ILE A 179 -7.26 13.13 -3.01
C ILE A 179 -7.18 14.61 -3.40
N ALA A 180 -6.66 14.94 -4.59
CA ALA A 180 -6.59 16.34 -5.05
C ALA A 180 -7.98 16.98 -5.21
N GLU A 181 -8.95 16.24 -5.74
CA GLU A 181 -10.35 16.67 -5.85
C GLU A 181 -10.96 17.00 -4.47
N LEU A 182 -10.75 16.13 -3.47
CA LEU A 182 -11.20 16.38 -2.09
C LEU A 182 -10.54 17.61 -1.45
N LEU A 183 -9.31 17.93 -1.87
CA LEU A 183 -8.59 19.13 -1.43
C LEU A 183 -9.01 20.40 -2.19
N GLY A 184 -9.94 20.29 -3.16
CA GLY A 184 -10.35 21.40 -4.03
C GLY A 184 -9.19 21.94 -4.87
N THR A 185 -8.19 21.11 -5.17
CA THR A 185 -6.99 21.51 -5.90
C THR A 185 -7.07 20.94 -7.32
N PRO A 186 -7.00 21.76 -8.38
CA PRO A 186 -6.96 21.25 -9.74
C PRO A 186 -5.68 20.40 -9.94
N VAL A 187 -5.85 19.25 -10.59
CA VAL A 187 -4.75 18.38 -11.06
C VAL A 187 -4.22 18.89 -12.38
#